data_AF-A0A1X9SKZ8-F1
#
_entry.id   AF-A0A1X9SKZ8-F1
#
_cell.length_a   1.000
_cell.length_b   1.000
_cell.length_c   1.000
_cell.angle_alpha   90.00
_cell.angle_beta   90.00
_cell.angle_gamma   90.00
#
_symmetry.space_group_name_H-M   'P 1'
#
loop_
_entity.id
_entity.type
_entity.pdbx_description
1 polymer ?
#
loop_
_entity_poly.entity_id
_entity_poly.type
_entity_poly.pdbx_seq_one_letter_code
_entity_poly.pdbx_strand_id
1 'polypeptide(L)'
;MRLAVHLFGHVRTYKQTYQSFLKYVIEINRQDGWEIDIFLHTWNKFDEASPLGHYYPGLTNVTLKNEDIKEILTLYNPVDYLIEELPSGVIGLPLTIQKVNQIRQNYSKKMNITYDYYLYTRPDIMFYYNLKINEYLKLYKPIRNINNGWEGVFKDYKLPSRVNFVSSNAFRFGVLDYRMPNEGDLVWFSNFENDISPHDAYKKDSNILNIFIKYRWQYEFIIWRANMKNIDPLIDIKKSILQSKEVELSKIQTKLLDKIEESKNAQILLNSLKTKKDILEIQILEKQNHNLELKNKKLEIDLDIFKPYVPIYLKFNAKNSAKYRIKNHLSYKLGSAMIANSKSIWGYIRMPYVLSYIKDMHKKEQIAYNEKIKANPSLKLPPLESYPDYKEALKCKNHLSYKLGNAFLKAHKYRFLGGYIWLLFEIRNIIKEKNVK
;
A
#
# COMPACT_ATOMS: atom_id res chain seq x y z
N MET A 1 -34.85 -23.26 37.11
CA MET A 1 -36.05 -22.54 36.64
C MET A 1 -36.60 -23.31 35.46
N ARG A 2 -37.91 -23.33 35.29
CA ARG A 2 -38.58 -24.06 34.22
C ARG A 2 -39.31 -23.10 33.29
N LEU A 3 -39.14 -23.32 31.99
CA LEU A 3 -39.69 -22.53 30.91
C LEU A 3 -40.68 -23.37 30.10
N ALA A 4 -41.91 -22.87 29.96
CA ALA A 4 -42.86 -23.42 29.00
C ALA A 4 -42.73 -22.66 27.66
N VAL A 5 -42.39 -23.37 26.59
CA VAL A 5 -42.33 -22.80 25.24
C VAL A 5 -43.58 -23.19 24.46
N HIS A 6 -44.32 -22.21 23.97
CA HIS A 6 -45.57 -22.40 23.25
C HIS A 6 -45.35 -22.09 21.76
N LEU A 7 -45.46 -23.13 20.95
CA LEU A 7 -45.55 -23.01 19.50
C LEU A 7 -47.00 -22.91 19.09
N PHE A 8 -47.37 -21.78 18.48
CA PHE A 8 -48.75 -21.50 18.08
C PHE A 8 -48.83 -21.09 16.60
N GLY A 9 -50.05 -21.15 16.07
CA GLY A 9 -50.37 -20.80 14.69
C GLY A 9 -50.13 -21.94 13.70
N HIS A 10 -50.07 -21.59 12.42
CA HIS A 10 -49.86 -22.56 11.34
C HIS A 10 -48.38 -22.96 11.19
N VAL A 11 -48.15 -24.16 10.68
CA VAL A 11 -46.83 -24.76 10.41
C VAL A 11 -46.33 -24.51 8.98
N ARG A 12 -46.46 -23.30 8.45
CA ARG A 12 -46.17 -22.98 7.02
C ARG A 12 -44.79 -23.47 6.55
N THR A 13 -43.74 -23.00 7.22
CA THR A 13 -42.33 -23.18 6.80
C THR A 13 -41.50 -23.90 7.85
N TYR A 14 -42.13 -24.71 8.69
CA TYR A 14 -41.51 -25.33 9.87
C TYR A 14 -40.22 -26.11 9.54
N LYS A 15 -40.17 -26.81 8.41
CA LYS A 15 -39.00 -27.58 7.96
C LYS A 15 -37.76 -26.71 7.74
N GLN A 16 -37.97 -25.43 7.40
CA GLN A 16 -36.90 -24.50 7.09
C GLN A 16 -36.41 -23.78 8.36
N THR A 17 -37.28 -23.60 9.34
CA THR A 17 -37.06 -22.73 10.51
C THR A 17 -36.69 -23.48 11.78
N TYR A 18 -37.10 -24.75 11.94
CA TYR A 18 -36.97 -25.46 13.23
C TYR A 18 -35.53 -25.49 13.76
N GLN A 19 -34.52 -25.65 12.90
CA GLN A 19 -33.11 -25.67 13.33
C GLN A 19 -32.70 -24.35 13.97
N SER A 20 -33.17 -23.23 13.42
CA SER A 20 -32.90 -21.91 13.98
C SER A 20 -33.56 -21.73 15.35
N PHE A 21 -34.78 -22.24 15.52
CA PHE A 21 -35.50 -22.23 16.79
C PHE A 21 -34.77 -23.07 17.84
N LEU A 22 -34.39 -24.31 17.50
CA LEU A 22 -33.65 -25.19 18.40
C LEU A 22 -32.33 -24.54 18.83
N LYS A 23 -31.55 -24.05 17.88
CA LYS A 23 -30.23 -23.44 18.13
C LYS A 23 -30.30 -22.14 18.93
N TYR A 24 -31.11 -21.18 18.47
CA TYR A 24 -31.09 -19.80 18.98
C TYR A 24 -32.09 -19.53 20.10
N VAL A 25 -32.99 -20.47 20.41
CA VAL A 25 -33.95 -20.34 21.51
C VAL A 25 -33.82 -21.49 22.50
N ILE A 26 -33.89 -22.74 22.06
CA ILE A 26 -33.97 -23.88 22.99
C ILE A 26 -32.61 -24.22 23.62
N GLU A 27 -31.61 -24.52 22.79
CA GLU A 27 -30.28 -24.93 23.23
C GLU A 27 -29.61 -23.85 24.08
N ILE A 28 -29.74 -22.59 23.65
CA ILE A 28 -29.10 -21.47 24.34
C ILE A 28 -29.69 -21.22 25.74
N ASN A 29 -31.00 -21.39 25.94
CA ASN A 29 -31.61 -21.26 27.26
C ASN A 29 -31.36 -22.51 28.12
N ARG A 30 -31.27 -23.72 27.53
CA ARG A 30 -30.83 -24.92 28.27
C ARG A 30 -29.41 -24.77 28.81
N GLN A 31 -28.49 -24.22 28.02
CA GLN A 31 -27.12 -23.90 28.46
C GLN A 31 -27.10 -22.90 29.63
N ASP A 32 -28.08 -22.00 29.67
CA ASP A 32 -28.30 -21.03 30.75
C ASP A 32 -29.00 -21.65 31.99
N GLY A 33 -29.25 -22.97 32.00
CA GLY A 33 -29.79 -23.72 33.14
C GLY A 33 -31.31 -23.83 33.18
N TRP A 34 -32.01 -23.52 32.08
CA TRP A 34 -33.46 -23.68 32.00
C TRP A 34 -33.86 -25.12 31.68
N GLU A 35 -34.78 -25.67 32.46
CA GLU A 35 -35.55 -26.85 32.06
C GLU A 35 -36.66 -26.40 31.12
N ILE A 36 -36.78 -27.01 29.94
CA ILE A 36 -37.67 -26.51 28.88
C ILE A 36 -38.61 -27.61 28.41
N ASP A 37 -39.90 -27.34 28.52
CA ASP A 37 -40.98 -28.12 27.92
C ASP A 37 -41.59 -27.35 26.74
N ILE A 38 -41.81 -28.03 25.62
CA ILE A 38 -42.38 -27.45 24.41
C ILE A 38 -43.83 -27.92 24.27
N PHE A 39 -44.74 -26.99 24.04
CA PHE A 39 -46.16 -27.22 23.78
C PHE A 39 -46.49 -26.75 22.38
N LEU A 40 -47.31 -27.52 21.66
CA LEU A 40 -47.62 -27.21 20.26
C LEU A 40 -49.11 -27.25 20.02
N HIS A 41 -49.64 -26.15 19.50
CA HIS A 41 -50.96 -26.12 18.89
C HIS A 41 -50.85 -25.61 17.45
N THR A 42 -51.39 -26.37 16.50
CA THR A 42 -51.48 -25.96 15.09
C THR A 42 -52.79 -26.44 14.49
N TRP A 43 -53.11 -25.90 13.33
CA TRP A 43 -54.24 -26.34 12.53
C TRP A 43 -53.88 -27.53 11.65
N ASN A 44 -54.89 -28.29 11.20
CA ASN A 44 -54.76 -29.43 10.30
C ASN A 44 -54.36 -29.06 8.85
N LYS A 45 -54.06 -27.78 8.57
CA LYS A 45 -53.59 -27.26 7.29
C LYS A 45 -52.31 -26.46 7.48
N PHE A 46 -51.42 -26.50 6.48
CA PHE A 46 -50.18 -25.71 6.45
C PHE A 46 -50.43 -24.20 6.51
N ASP A 47 -51.52 -23.73 5.93
CA ASP A 47 -52.04 -22.37 6.02
C ASP A 47 -53.54 -22.38 5.65
N GLU A 48 -54.31 -21.42 6.15
CA GLU A 48 -55.69 -21.18 5.76
C GLU A 48 -55.79 -19.81 5.10
N ALA A 49 -56.45 -19.75 3.93
CA ALA A 49 -56.60 -18.51 3.19
C ALA A 49 -57.23 -17.42 4.07
N SER A 50 -56.49 -16.33 4.27
CA SER A 50 -57.00 -15.18 5.03
C SER A 50 -57.85 -14.29 4.12
N PRO A 51 -58.98 -13.73 4.61
CA PRO A 51 -59.72 -12.67 3.91
C PRO A 51 -58.86 -11.45 3.59
N LEU A 52 -57.73 -11.27 4.29
CA LEU A 52 -56.76 -10.18 4.11
C LEU A 52 -55.73 -10.45 2.99
N GLY A 53 -55.87 -11.53 2.22
CA GLY A 53 -55.12 -11.74 0.97
C GLY A 53 -53.71 -12.32 1.13
N HIS A 54 -53.38 -12.93 2.28
CA HIS A 54 -52.13 -13.67 2.41
C HIS A 54 -52.25 -15.05 1.73
N TYR A 55 -51.53 -15.25 0.63
CA TYR A 55 -51.46 -16.50 -0.11
C TYR A 55 -50.03 -17.06 -0.11
N TYR A 56 -49.89 -18.33 0.28
CA TYR A 56 -48.66 -19.10 0.20
C TYR A 56 -48.81 -20.19 -0.86
N PRO A 57 -48.18 -20.02 -2.05
CA PRO A 57 -48.24 -21.00 -3.11
C PRO A 57 -47.77 -22.38 -2.61
N GLY A 58 -48.58 -23.41 -2.84
CA GLY A 58 -48.27 -24.79 -2.43
C GLY A 58 -48.50 -25.13 -0.95
N LEU A 59 -48.95 -24.17 -0.12
CA LEU A 59 -49.24 -24.39 1.31
C LEU A 59 -50.67 -24.00 1.71
N THR A 60 -51.23 -22.98 1.06
CA THR A 60 -52.57 -22.46 1.39
C THR A 60 -53.63 -23.52 1.14
N ASN A 61 -54.47 -23.78 2.15
CA ASN A 61 -55.52 -24.79 2.16
C ASN A 61 -55.03 -26.23 1.91
N VAL A 62 -53.74 -26.49 2.09
CA VAL A 62 -53.17 -27.84 1.99
C VAL A 62 -53.24 -28.52 3.35
N THR A 63 -53.98 -29.62 3.43
CA THR A 63 -54.11 -30.45 4.64
C THR A 63 -52.81 -31.16 4.97
N LEU A 64 -52.47 -31.21 6.27
CA LEU A 64 -51.34 -31.97 6.80
C LEU A 64 -51.60 -33.47 6.65
N LYS A 65 -50.62 -34.19 6.11
CA LYS A 65 -50.65 -35.65 6.05
C LYS A 65 -50.11 -36.23 7.37
N ASN A 66 -50.35 -37.53 7.58
CA ASN A 66 -49.81 -38.23 8.75
C ASN A 66 -48.28 -38.18 8.81
N GLU A 67 -47.61 -38.20 7.67
CA GLU A 67 -46.16 -38.06 7.57
C GLU A 67 -45.69 -36.67 8.03
N ASP A 68 -46.40 -35.61 7.61
CA ASP A 68 -46.10 -34.24 8.03
C ASP A 68 -46.27 -34.08 9.54
N ILE A 69 -47.33 -34.66 10.12
CA ILE A 69 -47.58 -34.64 11.56
C ILE A 69 -46.45 -35.35 12.31
N LYS A 70 -46.07 -36.57 11.88
CA LYS A 70 -44.96 -37.33 12.50
C LYS A 70 -43.65 -36.55 12.45
N GLU A 71 -43.36 -35.89 11.33
CA GLU A 71 -42.19 -35.06 11.15
C GLU A 71 -42.20 -33.85 12.11
N ILE A 72 -43.30 -33.10 12.18
CA ILE A 72 -43.46 -31.97 13.13
C ILE A 72 -43.20 -32.42 14.57
N LEU A 73 -43.81 -33.52 14.99
CA LEU A 73 -43.65 -34.04 16.35
C LEU A 73 -42.22 -34.51 16.62
N THR A 74 -41.55 -35.09 15.62
CA THR A 74 -40.14 -35.49 15.74
C THR A 74 -39.21 -34.29 15.86
N LEU A 75 -39.41 -33.24 15.04
CA LEU A 75 -38.54 -32.08 14.99
C LEU A 75 -38.65 -31.18 16.24
N TYR A 76 -39.87 -30.94 16.71
CA TYR A 76 -40.10 -30.06 17.86
C TYR A 76 -40.14 -30.81 19.19
N ASN A 77 -40.40 -32.12 19.17
CA ASN A 77 -40.51 -32.98 20.35
C ASN A 77 -41.35 -32.36 21.48
N PRO A 78 -42.60 -31.95 21.21
CA PRO A 78 -43.45 -31.34 22.23
C PRO A 78 -43.85 -32.37 23.30
N VAL A 79 -43.96 -31.93 24.56
CA VAL A 79 -44.42 -32.78 25.67
C VAL A 79 -45.92 -33.04 25.62
N ASP A 80 -46.67 -32.15 24.99
CA ASP A 80 -48.10 -32.28 24.70
C ASP A 80 -48.47 -31.38 23.51
N TYR A 81 -49.48 -31.78 22.74
CA TYR A 81 -49.85 -31.09 21.51
C TYR A 81 -51.32 -31.29 21.09
N LEU A 82 -51.82 -30.40 20.24
CA LEU A 82 -53.14 -30.52 19.61
C LEU A 82 -53.06 -30.04 18.15
N ILE A 83 -53.61 -30.87 17.26
CA ILE A 83 -53.81 -30.53 15.85
C ILE A 83 -55.30 -30.68 15.55
N GLU A 84 -55.94 -29.59 15.18
CA GLU A 84 -57.39 -29.55 14.94
C GLU A 84 -57.75 -28.73 13.70
N GLU A 85 -58.98 -28.83 13.24
CA GLU A 85 -59.48 -27.98 12.17
C GLU A 85 -59.77 -26.56 12.69
N LEU A 86 -59.38 -25.55 11.92
CA LEU A 86 -59.76 -24.17 12.25
C LEU A 86 -61.27 -24.00 11.96
N PRO A 87 -62.08 -23.58 12.95
CA PRO A 87 -63.51 -23.39 12.70
C PRO A 87 -63.76 -22.30 11.64
N SER A 88 -64.72 -22.56 10.75
CA SER A 88 -65.05 -21.63 9.67
C SER A 88 -65.48 -20.26 10.23
N GLY A 89 -64.95 -19.19 9.63
CA GLY A 89 -65.23 -17.80 10.03
C GLY A 89 -64.51 -17.31 11.29
N VAL A 90 -63.63 -18.11 11.90
CA VAL A 90 -62.91 -17.73 13.13
C VAL A 90 -61.50 -17.22 12.83
N ILE A 91 -61.11 -16.13 13.52
CA ILE A 91 -59.73 -15.62 13.48
C ILE A 91 -58.83 -16.56 14.28
N GLY A 92 -57.88 -17.21 13.61
CA GLY A 92 -57.05 -18.25 14.24
C GLY A 92 -56.07 -17.77 15.32
N LEU A 93 -55.57 -16.53 15.27
CA LEU A 93 -54.48 -16.08 16.16
C LEU A 93 -54.87 -16.07 17.66
N PRO A 94 -55.99 -15.46 18.09
CA PRO A 94 -56.39 -15.52 19.50
C PRO A 94 -56.69 -16.96 19.96
N LEU A 95 -57.34 -17.75 19.10
CA LEU A 95 -57.76 -19.11 19.44
C LEU A 95 -56.56 -20.05 19.62
N THR A 96 -55.56 -19.97 18.75
CA THR A 96 -54.36 -20.84 18.83
C THR A 96 -53.55 -20.57 20.11
N ILE A 97 -53.49 -19.32 20.58
CA ILE A 97 -52.85 -18.94 21.85
C ILE A 97 -53.64 -19.51 23.04
N GLN A 98 -54.96 -19.43 23.02
CA GLN A 98 -55.80 -20.04 24.06
C GLN A 98 -55.59 -21.55 24.13
N LYS A 99 -55.62 -22.23 22.98
CA LYS A 99 -55.48 -23.69 22.90
C LYS A 99 -54.12 -24.17 23.40
N VAL A 100 -53.02 -23.53 22.98
CA VAL A 100 -51.68 -23.93 23.44
C VAL A 100 -51.50 -23.74 24.95
N ASN A 101 -52.10 -22.69 25.52
CA ASN A 101 -52.11 -22.50 26.98
C ASN A 101 -52.92 -23.58 27.70
N GLN A 102 -54.08 -23.97 27.19
CA GLN A 102 -54.90 -25.06 27.76
C GLN A 102 -54.14 -26.40 27.78
N ILE A 103 -53.41 -26.71 26.70
CA ILE A 103 -52.55 -27.90 26.62
C ILE A 103 -51.51 -27.87 27.75
N ARG A 104 -50.76 -26.77 27.87
CA ARG A 104 -49.78 -26.61 28.95
C ARG A 104 -50.43 -26.72 30.33
N GLN A 105 -51.58 -26.08 30.57
CA GLN A 105 -52.25 -26.13 31.88
C GLN A 105 -52.66 -27.55 32.26
N ASN A 106 -53.18 -28.32 31.31
CA ASN A 106 -53.53 -29.71 31.52
C ASN A 106 -52.30 -30.56 31.84
N TYR A 107 -51.22 -30.38 31.09
CA TYR A 107 -49.94 -31.05 31.35
C TYR A 107 -49.36 -30.67 32.74
N SER A 108 -49.38 -29.37 33.07
CA SER A 108 -48.91 -28.84 34.35
C SER A 108 -49.64 -29.48 35.54
N LYS A 109 -50.97 -29.60 35.45
CA LYS A 109 -51.79 -30.27 36.46
C LYS A 109 -51.50 -31.77 36.54
N LYS A 110 -51.44 -32.44 35.39
CA LYS A 110 -51.21 -33.89 35.30
C LYS A 110 -49.86 -34.30 35.90
N MET A 111 -48.83 -33.50 35.63
CA MET A 111 -47.45 -33.80 36.04
C MET A 111 -47.05 -33.09 37.34
N ASN A 112 -47.95 -32.29 37.93
CA ASN A 112 -47.70 -31.46 39.11
C ASN A 112 -46.47 -30.54 38.93
N ILE A 113 -46.43 -29.82 37.81
CA ILE A 113 -45.33 -28.92 37.40
C ILE A 113 -45.79 -27.47 37.50
N THR A 114 -44.89 -26.58 37.94
CA THR A 114 -45.04 -25.13 37.84
C THR A 114 -43.94 -24.57 36.95
N TYR A 115 -44.30 -23.58 36.12
CA TYR A 115 -43.37 -22.89 35.23
C TYR A 115 -43.08 -21.48 35.77
N ASP A 116 -41.83 -21.05 35.68
CA ASP A 116 -41.42 -19.71 36.11
C ASP A 116 -41.73 -18.68 35.01
N TYR A 117 -41.56 -19.09 33.74
CA TYR A 117 -41.76 -18.24 32.57
C TYR A 117 -42.41 -19.00 31.43
N TYR A 118 -43.07 -18.23 30.55
CA TYR A 118 -43.82 -18.72 29.41
C TYR A 118 -43.34 -17.99 28.16
N LEU A 119 -42.70 -18.69 27.23
CA LEU A 119 -42.26 -18.14 25.95
C LEU A 119 -43.23 -18.54 24.85
N TYR A 120 -43.51 -17.62 23.94
CA TYR A 120 -44.45 -17.83 22.84
C TYR A 120 -43.78 -17.48 21.52
N THR A 121 -43.90 -18.37 20.55
CA THR A 121 -43.45 -18.13 19.19
C THR A 121 -44.17 -19.02 18.17
N ARG A 122 -43.81 -18.91 16.90
CA ARG A 122 -44.47 -19.58 15.79
C ARG A 122 -43.51 -20.52 15.06
N PRO A 123 -44.00 -21.65 14.54
CA PRO A 123 -43.17 -22.57 13.74
C PRO A 123 -42.64 -21.94 12.44
N ASP A 124 -43.19 -20.84 11.95
CA ASP A 124 -42.76 -20.16 10.73
C ASP A 124 -41.80 -18.98 10.97
N ILE A 125 -41.16 -18.90 12.13
CA ILE A 125 -40.17 -17.87 12.45
C ILE A 125 -38.74 -18.40 12.29
N MET A 126 -37.94 -17.71 11.47
CA MET A 126 -36.50 -17.91 11.36
C MET A 126 -35.77 -17.00 12.34
N PHE A 127 -35.01 -17.58 13.26
CA PHE A 127 -34.18 -16.86 14.22
C PHE A 127 -32.74 -16.71 13.71
N TYR A 128 -32.15 -15.53 13.86
CA TYR A 128 -30.75 -15.28 13.48
C TYR A 128 -29.83 -15.06 14.68
N TYR A 129 -30.40 -14.69 15.83
CA TYR A 129 -29.67 -14.35 17.05
C TYR A 129 -30.28 -15.01 18.27
N ASN A 130 -29.48 -15.23 19.30
CA ASN A 130 -29.90 -15.86 20.54
C ASN A 130 -31.01 -15.05 21.24
N LEU A 131 -32.11 -15.72 21.61
CA LEU A 131 -33.12 -15.18 22.53
C LEU A 131 -32.86 -15.73 23.93
N LYS A 132 -31.93 -15.13 24.68
CA LYS A 132 -31.61 -15.56 26.05
C LYS A 132 -32.49 -14.83 27.07
N ILE A 133 -33.36 -15.56 27.76
CA ILE A 133 -34.25 -14.99 28.78
C ILE A 133 -33.43 -14.35 29.91
N ASN A 134 -32.36 -15.04 30.35
CA ASN A 134 -31.52 -14.58 31.44
C ASN A 134 -30.84 -13.22 31.17
N GLU A 135 -30.55 -12.86 29.91
CA GLU A 135 -29.98 -11.56 29.59
C GLU A 135 -30.91 -10.41 29.99
N TYR A 136 -32.22 -10.59 29.83
CA TYR A 136 -33.21 -9.60 30.24
C TYR A 136 -33.45 -9.63 31.75
N LEU A 137 -33.58 -10.82 32.35
CA LEU A 137 -33.87 -10.95 33.78
C LEU A 137 -32.72 -10.43 34.65
N LYS A 138 -31.47 -10.66 34.23
CA LYS A 138 -30.28 -10.21 34.96
C LYS A 138 -30.18 -8.69 35.09
N LEU A 139 -30.82 -7.92 34.20
CA LEU A 139 -30.88 -6.46 34.31
C LEU A 139 -31.57 -6.01 35.60
N TYR A 140 -32.51 -6.82 36.10
CA TYR A 140 -33.35 -6.52 37.26
C TYR A 140 -32.89 -7.20 38.56
N LYS A 141 -31.69 -7.80 38.57
CA LYS A 141 -31.11 -8.37 39.79
C LYS A 141 -31.01 -7.31 40.90
N PRO A 142 -31.25 -7.69 42.17
CA PRO A 142 -31.22 -6.75 43.29
C PRO A 142 -29.82 -6.19 43.57
N ILE A 143 -28.77 -6.89 43.14
CA ILE A 143 -27.37 -6.52 43.35
C ILE A 143 -26.73 -6.24 42.00
N ARG A 144 -26.09 -5.07 41.90
CA ARG A 144 -25.32 -4.64 40.72
C ARG A 144 -24.05 -5.50 40.59
N ASN A 145 -23.81 -6.06 39.42
CA ASN A 145 -22.51 -6.69 39.13
C ASN A 145 -21.53 -5.62 38.62
N ILE A 146 -20.54 -5.29 39.45
CA ILE A 146 -19.55 -4.24 39.15
C ILE A 146 -18.59 -4.69 38.04
N ASN A 147 -18.35 -6.01 37.90
CA ASN A 147 -17.37 -6.54 36.95
C ASN A 147 -17.84 -6.48 35.49
N ASN A 148 -19.15 -6.57 35.22
CA ASN A 148 -19.68 -6.48 33.86
C ASN A 148 -20.48 -5.20 33.58
N GLY A 149 -20.81 -4.41 34.61
CA GLY A 149 -21.39 -3.09 34.45
C GLY A 149 -22.81 -3.05 33.87
N TRP A 150 -23.51 -4.18 33.74
CA TRP A 150 -24.89 -4.20 33.20
C TRP A 150 -25.86 -5.04 34.02
N GLU A 151 -25.43 -6.13 34.69
CA GLU A 151 -26.35 -6.86 35.57
C GLU A 151 -26.77 -5.99 36.77
N GLY A 152 -28.06 -6.07 37.13
CA GLY A 152 -28.67 -5.24 38.17
C GLY A 152 -28.69 -3.75 37.86
N VAL A 153 -28.59 -3.34 36.58
CA VAL A 153 -28.70 -1.91 36.20
C VAL A 153 -30.06 -1.32 36.56
N PHE A 154 -31.11 -2.16 36.55
CA PHE A 154 -32.48 -1.80 36.91
C PHE A 154 -32.88 -2.32 38.29
N LYS A 155 -31.93 -2.51 39.21
CA LYS A 155 -32.19 -3.03 40.58
C LYS A 155 -33.27 -2.25 41.35
N ASP A 156 -33.40 -0.95 41.09
CA ASP A 156 -34.35 -0.05 41.76
C ASP A 156 -35.76 -0.12 41.12
N TYR A 157 -35.87 -0.74 39.94
CA TYR A 157 -37.11 -0.96 39.20
C TYR A 157 -37.50 -2.44 39.26
N LYS A 158 -38.06 -2.89 40.38
CA LYS A 158 -38.46 -4.30 40.52
C LYS A 158 -39.43 -4.72 39.42
N LEU A 159 -39.23 -5.93 38.87
CA LEU A 159 -40.15 -6.48 37.88
C LEU A 159 -41.55 -6.67 38.49
N PRO A 160 -42.62 -6.19 37.82
CA PRO A 160 -43.98 -6.48 38.24
C PRO A 160 -44.30 -7.98 38.23
N SER A 161 -45.32 -8.37 38.98
CA SER A 161 -45.81 -9.76 39.01
C SER A 161 -46.42 -10.23 37.69
N ARG A 162 -46.83 -9.30 36.81
CA ARG A 162 -47.43 -9.57 35.50
C ARG A 162 -46.75 -8.73 34.43
N VAL A 163 -45.69 -9.27 33.85
CA VAL A 163 -44.90 -8.60 32.81
C VAL A 163 -44.75 -9.47 31.57
N ASN A 164 -44.89 -8.85 30.40
CA ASN A 164 -44.50 -9.40 29.12
C ASN A 164 -43.20 -8.74 28.67
N PHE A 165 -42.23 -9.54 28.24
CA PHE A 165 -41.07 -9.10 27.47
C PHE A 165 -41.37 -9.33 26.00
N VAL A 166 -41.65 -8.24 25.29
CA VAL A 166 -42.18 -8.28 23.93
C VAL A 166 -41.11 -7.94 22.92
N SER A 167 -40.97 -8.77 21.90
CA SER A 167 -40.22 -8.36 20.71
C SER A 167 -40.83 -7.06 20.17
N SER A 168 -39.96 -6.17 19.70
CA SER A 168 -40.44 -4.90 19.19
C SER A 168 -39.53 -4.31 18.15
N ASN A 169 -40.10 -3.91 17.03
CA ASN A 169 -39.49 -2.94 16.13
C ASN A 169 -39.93 -1.52 16.51
N ALA A 170 -39.38 -1.03 17.63
CA ALA A 170 -39.49 0.36 18.06
C ALA A 170 -39.12 1.27 16.86
N PHE A 171 -40.02 2.16 16.46
CA PHE A 171 -39.90 3.04 15.29
C PHE A 171 -40.16 2.44 13.89
N ARG A 172 -40.77 1.25 13.77
CA ARG A 172 -41.23 0.72 12.46
C ARG A 172 -42.03 1.75 11.64
N PHE A 173 -42.84 2.57 12.31
CA PHE A 173 -43.65 3.62 11.69
C PHE A 173 -43.14 5.04 12.01
N GLY A 174 -41.84 5.19 12.34
CA GLY A 174 -41.24 6.45 12.77
C GLY A 174 -41.64 6.93 14.17
N VAL A 175 -42.46 6.15 14.89
CA VAL A 175 -42.94 6.47 16.24
C VAL A 175 -42.69 5.29 17.18
N LEU A 176 -42.28 5.62 18.41
CA LEU A 176 -42.27 4.71 19.56
C LEU A 176 -43.51 5.01 20.42
N ASP A 177 -44.55 4.20 20.28
CA ASP A 177 -45.71 4.22 21.16
C ASP A 177 -45.62 3.04 22.14
N TYR A 178 -45.36 3.33 23.41
CA TYR A 178 -45.21 2.32 24.46
C TYR A 178 -46.49 1.51 24.72
N ARG A 179 -47.65 1.96 24.20
CA ARG A 179 -48.91 1.21 24.27
C ARG A 179 -48.97 0.15 23.18
N MET A 180 -48.25 0.30 22.08
CA MET A 180 -48.33 -0.64 20.96
C MET A 180 -47.08 -1.52 20.87
N PRO A 181 -47.15 -2.79 21.32
CA PRO A 181 -46.05 -3.75 21.16
C PRO A 181 -45.96 -4.25 19.72
N ASN A 182 -45.46 -3.42 18.79
CA ASN A 182 -45.26 -3.79 17.38
C ASN A 182 -44.51 -5.13 17.27
N GLU A 183 -45.10 -6.15 16.63
CA GLU A 183 -44.56 -7.52 16.51
C GLU A 183 -44.56 -8.36 17.81
N GLY A 184 -45.09 -7.82 18.91
CA GLY A 184 -45.19 -8.52 20.19
C GLY A 184 -46.13 -9.74 20.18
N ASP A 185 -46.86 -9.98 19.08
CA ASP A 185 -47.68 -11.14 18.80
C ASP A 185 -46.92 -12.25 18.04
N LEU A 186 -45.65 -12.04 17.69
CA LEU A 186 -44.81 -13.01 17.00
C LEU A 186 -43.87 -13.76 17.95
N VAL A 187 -43.19 -13.02 18.84
CA VAL A 187 -42.24 -13.54 19.82
C VAL A 187 -42.35 -12.73 21.10
N TRP A 188 -42.65 -13.38 22.22
CA TRP A 188 -42.57 -12.76 23.54
C TRP A 188 -42.36 -13.82 24.62
N PHE A 189 -42.03 -13.37 25.83
CA PHE A 189 -42.12 -14.23 27.00
C PHE A 189 -42.69 -13.47 28.20
N SER A 190 -43.33 -14.17 29.13
CA SER A 190 -43.98 -13.59 30.31
C SER A 190 -43.64 -14.34 31.59
N ASN A 191 -43.75 -13.67 32.73
CA ASN A 191 -43.63 -14.30 34.07
C ASN A 191 -44.98 -14.73 34.66
N PHE A 192 -46.04 -14.71 33.84
CA PHE A 192 -47.39 -15.02 34.25
C PHE A 192 -48.15 -15.69 33.10
N GLU A 193 -49.20 -16.44 33.46
CA GLU A 193 -50.07 -17.09 32.50
C GLU A 193 -50.99 -16.09 31.81
N ASN A 194 -51.02 -16.14 30.48
CA ASN A 194 -51.87 -15.27 29.69
C ASN A 194 -52.36 -15.98 28.43
N ASP A 195 -53.67 -15.94 28.22
CA ASP A 195 -54.33 -16.54 27.06
C ASP A 195 -54.46 -15.56 25.88
N ILE A 196 -53.87 -14.38 26.01
CA ILE A 196 -54.03 -13.26 25.09
C ILE A 196 -52.65 -12.73 24.71
N SER A 197 -52.48 -12.37 23.43
CA SER A 197 -51.24 -11.78 22.97
C SER A 197 -50.96 -10.43 23.68
N PRO A 198 -49.69 -10.03 23.80
CA PRO A 198 -49.32 -8.74 24.38
C PRO A 198 -49.95 -7.53 23.69
N HIS A 199 -50.36 -7.64 22.42
CA HIS A 199 -51.08 -6.58 21.68
C HIS A 199 -52.39 -6.16 22.34
N ASP A 200 -53.08 -7.12 22.98
CA ASP A 200 -54.41 -6.91 23.54
C ASP A 200 -54.47 -7.11 25.06
N ALA A 201 -53.49 -7.82 25.64
CA ALA A 201 -53.46 -8.14 27.06
C ALA A 201 -53.54 -6.87 27.96
N TYR A 202 -52.70 -5.87 27.70
CA TYR A 202 -52.67 -4.63 28.49
C TYR A 202 -53.94 -3.78 28.35
N LYS A 203 -54.71 -3.96 27.26
CA LYS A 203 -56.00 -3.26 27.07
C LYS A 203 -57.09 -3.84 27.96
N LYS A 204 -56.95 -5.10 28.36
CA LYS A 204 -57.92 -5.85 29.17
C LYS A 204 -57.58 -5.85 30.66
N ASP A 205 -56.30 -5.80 31.00
CA ASP A 205 -55.82 -5.76 32.38
C ASP A 205 -54.69 -4.72 32.49
N SER A 206 -54.98 -3.60 33.15
CA SER A 206 -54.05 -2.49 33.34
C SER A 206 -52.87 -2.83 34.24
N ASN A 207 -52.89 -3.96 34.94
CA ASN A 207 -51.76 -4.43 35.75
C ASN A 207 -50.71 -5.17 34.91
N ILE A 208 -51.00 -5.47 33.64
CA ILE A 208 -50.05 -6.11 32.73
C ILE A 208 -49.13 -5.04 32.13
N LEU A 209 -47.84 -5.17 32.38
CA LEU A 209 -46.82 -4.31 31.80
C LEU A 209 -46.14 -4.98 30.60
N ASN A 210 -46.01 -4.26 29.49
CA ASN A 210 -45.19 -4.67 28.36
C ASN A 210 -43.81 -3.99 28.45
N ILE A 211 -42.75 -4.79 28.55
CA ILE A 211 -41.35 -4.37 28.45
C ILE A 211 -40.84 -4.73 27.07
N PHE A 212 -40.46 -3.71 26.31
CA PHE A 212 -39.98 -3.83 24.94
C PHE A 212 -38.52 -4.27 24.95
N ILE A 213 -38.23 -5.45 24.38
CA ILE A 213 -36.86 -5.95 24.27
C ILE A 213 -36.27 -5.64 22.89
N LYS A 214 -34.95 -5.46 22.83
CA LYS A 214 -34.21 -5.29 21.57
C LYS A 214 -34.09 -6.63 20.84
N TYR A 215 -35.23 -7.10 20.36
CA TYR A 215 -35.37 -8.31 19.58
C TYR A 215 -36.39 -7.99 18.49
N ARG A 216 -35.91 -7.52 17.35
CA ARG A 216 -36.69 -6.86 16.31
C ARG A 216 -36.94 -7.80 15.14
N TRP A 217 -38.15 -7.73 14.63
CA TRP A 217 -38.50 -8.30 13.33
C TRP A 217 -37.63 -7.68 12.22
N GLN A 218 -37.19 -8.53 11.28
CA GLN A 218 -36.21 -8.27 10.20
C GLN A 218 -34.75 -8.16 10.61
N TYR A 219 -34.42 -8.24 11.90
CA TYR A 219 -33.03 -8.19 12.38
C TYR A 219 -32.69 -9.44 13.17
N GLU A 220 -33.30 -9.60 14.34
CA GLU A 220 -33.03 -10.74 15.23
C GLU A 220 -33.84 -11.98 14.82
N PHE A 221 -35.01 -11.78 14.22
CA PHE A 221 -35.83 -12.84 13.61
C PHE A 221 -36.65 -12.32 12.42
N ILE A 222 -37.14 -13.21 11.58
CA ILE A 222 -38.06 -12.89 10.48
C ILE A 222 -39.14 -13.97 10.35
N ILE A 223 -40.33 -13.59 9.91
CA ILE A 223 -41.34 -14.57 9.49
C ILE A 223 -40.88 -15.15 8.15
N TRP A 224 -40.61 -16.44 8.12
CA TRP A 224 -40.10 -17.13 6.93
C TRP A 224 -41.26 -17.57 6.04
N ARG A 225 -41.30 -17.07 4.81
CA ARG A 225 -42.37 -17.38 3.84
C ARG A 225 -41.88 -18.38 2.79
N ALA A 226 -42.82 -19.10 2.17
CA ALA A 226 -42.52 -19.98 1.04
C ALA A 226 -41.77 -19.19 -0.05
N ASN A 227 -40.64 -19.73 -0.52
CA ASN A 227 -39.70 -19.15 -1.50
C ASN A 227 -38.67 -18.13 -1.00
N MET A 228 -38.60 -17.83 0.30
CA MET A 228 -37.46 -17.08 0.83
C MET A 228 -36.19 -17.95 0.73
N LYS A 229 -35.13 -17.40 0.10
CA LYS A 229 -33.77 -17.96 0.12
C LYS A 229 -32.93 -17.16 1.11
N ASN A 230 -31.99 -17.82 1.82
CA ASN A 230 -31.10 -17.23 2.84
C ASN A 230 -30.96 -15.71 2.73
N ILE A 231 -31.73 -14.99 3.54
CA ILE A 231 -31.64 -13.55 3.66
C ILE A 231 -30.59 -13.31 4.71
N ASP A 232 -29.44 -12.78 4.33
CA ASP A 232 -28.49 -12.25 5.28
C ASP A 232 -29.15 -11.01 5.95
N PRO A 233 -29.50 -11.07 7.26
CA PRO A 233 -30.25 -10.01 7.93
C PRO A 233 -29.47 -8.69 8.02
N LEU A 234 -28.18 -8.69 7.67
CA LEU A 234 -27.34 -7.49 7.66
C LEU A 234 -27.17 -6.89 6.26
N ILE A 235 -27.94 -7.31 5.24
CA ILE A 235 -27.79 -6.77 3.86
C ILE A 235 -27.82 -5.25 3.84
N ASP A 236 -28.73 -4.61 4.57
CA ASP A 236 -28.85 -3.15 4.54
C ASP A 236 -27.69 -2.45 5.28
N ILE A 237 -27.22 -3.04 6.38
CA ILE A 237 -26.01 -2.56 7.07
C ILE A 237 -24.78 -2.72 6.17
N LYS A 238 -24.64 -3.87 5.50
CA LYS A 238 -23.55 -4.13 4.55
C LYS A 238 -23.60 -3.19 3.34
N LYS A 239 -24.79 -2.91 2.80
CA LYS A 239 -24.99 -1.93 1.72
C LYS A 239 -24.62 -0.52 2.16
N SER A 240 -25.05 -0.10 3.35
CA SER A 240 -24.70 1.22 3.90
C SER A 240 -23.19 1.36 4.12
N ILE A 241 -22.53 0.35 4.69
CA ILE A 241 -21.07 0.31 4.87
C ILE A 241 -20.36 0.30 3.52
N LEU A 242 -20.86 -0.45 2.54
CA LEU A 242 -20.30 -0.50 1.20
C LEU A 242 -20.36 0.88 0.54
N GLN A 243 -21.53 1.53 0.60
CA GLN A 243 -21.73 2.87 0.06
C GLN A 243 -20.84 3.91 0.75
N SER A 244 -20.65 3.83 2.07
CA SER A 244 -19.73 4.73 2.77
C SER A 244 -18.26 4.52 2.35
N LYS A 245 -17.86 3.25 2.13
CA LYS A 245 -16.52 2.92 1.64
C LYS A 245 -16.30 3.37 0.20
N GLU A 246 -17.30 3.29 -0.65
CA GLU A 246 -17.24 3.80 -2.03
C GLU A 246 -17.03 5.32 -2.05
N VAL A 247 -17.70 6.06 -1.16
CA VAL A 247 -17.48 7.51 -1.02
C VAL A 247 -16.07 7.82 -0.52
N GLU A 248 -15.54 7.08 0.45
CA GLU A 248 -14.15 7.25 0.91
C GLU A 248 -13.14 6.95 -0.21
N LEU A 249 -13.37 5.88 -0.96
CA LEU A 249 -12.49 5.47 -2.06
C LEU A 249 -12.47 6.53 -3.17
N SER A 250 -13.63 7.11 -3.50
CA SER A 250 -13.73 8.23 -4.44
C SER A 250 -12.92 9.45 -3.96
N LYS A 251 -13.01 9.82 -2.68
CA LYS A 251 -12.22 10.94 -2.11
C LYS A 251 -10.70 10.69 -2.18
N ILE A 252 -10.26 9.45 -1.93
CA ILE A 252 -8.85 9.08 -2.02
C ILE A 252 -8.37 9.15 -3.47
N GLN A 253 -9.17 8.69 -4.43
CA GLN A 253 -8.86 8.75 -5.86
C GLN A 253 -8.69 10.20 -6.34
N THR A 254 -9.58 11.12 -5.94
CA THR A 254 -9.45 12.55 -6.30
C THR A 254 -8.15 13.14 -5.74
N LYS A 255 -7.84 12.91 -4.46
CA LYS A 255 -6.58 13.39 -3.85
C LYS A 255 -5.33 12.82 -4.54
N LEU A 256 -5.40 11.58 -5.00
CA LEU A 256 -4.29 10.96 -5.72
C LEU A 256 -4.08 11.62 -7.09
N LEU A 257 -5.17 11.93 -7.81
CA LEU A 257 -5.12 12.64 -9.08
C LEU A 257 -4.50 14.03 -8.92
N ASP A 258 -4.91 14.79 -7.90
CA ASP A 258 -4.34 16.13 -7.61
C ASP A 258 -2.83 16.05 -7.38
N LYS A 259 -2.37 15.08 -6.57
CA LYS A 259 -0.93 14.87 -6.32
C LYS A 259 -0.15 14.46 -7.56
N ILE A 260 -0.75 13.65 -8.45
CA ILE A 260 -0.11 13.28 -9.71
C ILE A 260 0.06 14.52 -10.59
N GLU A 261 -0.93 15.41 -10.61
CA GLU A 261 -0.88 16.65 -11.38
C GLU A 261 0.16 17.64 -10.81
N GLU A 262 0.20 17.82 -9.49
CA GLU A 262 1.27 18.57 -8.81
C GLU A 262 2.66 18.03 -9.16
N SER A 263 2.83 16.71 -9.13
CA SER A 263 4.10 16.07 -9.48
C SER A 263 4.50 16.29 -10.94
N LYS A 264 3.53 16.25 -11.88
CA LYS A 264 3.79 16.55 -13.29
C LYS A 264 4.22 18.00 -13.48
N ASN A 265 3.54 18.94 -12.81
CA ASN A 265 3.86 20.36 -12.87
C ASN A 265 5.25 20.66 -12.28
N ALA A 266 5.60 20.02 -11.17
CA ALA A 266 6.94 20.13 -10.58
C ALA A 266 8.03 19.61 -11.54
N GLN A 267 7.77 18.51 -12.26
CA GLN A 267 8.71 17.97 -13.24
C GLN A 267 8.91 18.89 -14.45
N ILE A 268 7.83 19.52 -14.94
CA ILE A 268 7.91 20.52 -16.02
C ILE A 268 8.75 21.71 -15.58
N LEU A 269 8.52 22.23 -14.36
CA LEU A 269 9.30 23.33 -13.81
C LEU A 269 10.78 22.95 -13.67
N LEU A 270 11.08 21.76 -13.15
CA LEU A 270 12.45 21.26 -13.01
C LEU A 270 13.18 21.18 -14.35
N ASN A 271 12.51 20.66 -15.38
CA ASN A 271 13.07 20.60 -16.73
C ASN A 271 13.34 22.01 -17.28
N SER A 272 12.43 22.97 -17.08
CA SER A 272 12.61 24.36 -17.50
C SER A 272 13.80 25.04 -16.81
N LEU A 273 13.99 24.77 -15.51
CA LEU A 273 15.10 25.29 -14.72
C LEU A 273 16.43 24.71 -15.18
N LYS A 274 16.46 23.41 -15.52
CA LYS A 274 17.64 22.74 -16.07
C LYS A 274 18.05 23.38 -17.40
N THR A 275 17.11 23.60 -18.31
CA THR A 275 17.40 24.28 -19.59
C THR A 275 17.93 25.70 -19.37
N LYS A 276 17.33 26.47 -18.45
CA LYS A 276 17.83 27.82 -18.12
C LYS A 276 19.24 27.80 -17.54
N LYS A 277 19.56 26.83 -16.69
CA LYS A 277 20.91 26.64 -16.14
C LYS A 277 21.92 26.36 -17.25
N ASP A 278 21.61 25.43 -18.15
CA ASP A 278 22.50 25.05 -19.24
C ASP A 278 22.78 26.25 -20.18
N ILE A 279 21.76 27.06 -20.47
CA ILE A 279 21.92 28.31 -21.24
C ILE A 279 22.85 29.30 -20.53
N LEU A 280 22.67 29.48 -19.22
CA LEU A 280 23.50 30.39 -18.44
C LEU A 280 24.97 29.94 -18.41
N GLU A 281 25.20 28.63 -18.31
CA GLU A 281 26.53 28.02 -18.30
C GLU A 281 27.24 28.21 -19.66
N ILE A 282 26.51 28.06 -20.77
CA ILE A 282 27.00 28.38 -22.12
C ILE A 282 27.40 29.86 -22.22
N GLN A 283 26.55 30.79 -21.76
CA GLN A 283 26.84 32.23 -21.80
C GLN A 283 28.10 32.60 -20.98
N ILE A 284 28.30 31.95 -19.83
CA ILE A 284 29.50 32.13 -19.01
C ILE A 284 30.75 31.64 -19.77
N LEU A 285 30.69 30.47 -20.39
CA LEU A 285 31.80 29.90 -21.17
C LEU A 285 32.13 30.76 -22.39
N GLU A 286 31.13 31.26 -23.12
CA GLU A 286 31.32 32.18 -24.25
C GLU A 286 32.05 33.45 -23.82
N LYS A 287 31.63 34.05 -22.70
CA LYS A 287 32.29 35.25 -22.14
C LYS A 287 33.74 34.96 -21.73
N GLN A 288 34.01 33.79 -21.14
CA GLN A 288 35.37 33.38 -20.79
C GLN A 288 36.25 33.19 -22.03
N ASN A 289 35.73 32.54 -23.07
CA ASN A 289 36.43 32.38 -24.35
C ASN A 289 36.75 33.73 -24.99
N HIS A 290 35.79 34.66 -25.02
CA HIS A 290 36.01 36.00 -25.55
C HIS A 290 37.12 36.75 -24.77
N ASN A 291 37.14 36.64 -23.44
CA ASN A 291 38.20 37.22 -22.62
C ASN A 291 39.57 36.59 -22.90
N LEU A 292 39.62 35.26 -23.12
CA LEU A 292 40.85 34.57 -23.52
C LEU A 292 41.34 35.02 -24.90
N GLU A 293 40.43 35.21 -25.86
CA GLU A 293 40.78 35.78 -27.18
C GLU A 293 41.35 37.18 -27.07
N LEU A 294 40.74 38.05 -26.26
CA LEU A 294 41.25 39.40 -25.99
C LEU A 294 42.64 39.36 -25.33
N LYS A 295 42.84 38.44 -24.38
CA LYS A 295 44.15 38.25 -23.72
C LYS A 295 45.20 37.74 -24.69
N ASN A 296 44.84 36.82 -25.59
CA ASN A 296 45.73 36.30 -26.64
C ASN A 296 46.10 37.39 -27.64
N LYS A 297 45.13 38.20 -28.10
CA LYS A 297 45.41 39.37 -28.96
C LYS A 297 46.32 40.37 -28.28
N LYS A 298 46.11 40.65 -26.99
CA LYS A 298 47.01 41.51 -26.20
C LYS A 298 48.41 40.91 -26.09
N LEU A 299 48.52 39.60 -25.88
CA LEU A 299 49.80 38.89 -25.85
C LEU A 299 50.50 38.91 -27.21
N GLU A 300 49.77 38.80 -28.32
CA GLU A 300 50.30 38.97 -29.68
C GLU A 300 50.82 40.38 -29.91
N ILE A 301 50.09 41.40 -29.47
CA ILE A 301 50.52 42.81 -29.52
C ILE A 301 51.76 43.02 -28.66
N ASP A 302 51.78 42.50 -27.43
CA ASP A 302 52.96 42.56 -26.55
C ASP A 302 54.15 41.81 -27.17
N LEU A 303 53.93 40.65 -27.82
CA LEU A 303 54.96 39.91 -28.57
C LEU A 303 55.47 40.67 -29.81
N ASP A 304 54.61 41.44 -30.49
CA ASP A 304 55.00 42.33 -31.59
C ASP A 304 55.76 43.58 -31.09
N ILE A 305 55.44 44.08 -29.89
CA ILE A 305 56.17 45.17 -29.21
C ILE A 305 57.53 44.67 -28.66
N PHE A 306 57.65 43.39 -28.29
CA PHE A 306 58.91 42.76 -27.87
C PHE A 306 59.76 42.23 -29.03
N LYS A 307 59.24 42.22 -30.26
CA LYS A 307 59.97 41.83 -31.48
C LYS A 307 61.28 42.60 -31.73
N PRO A 308 61.45 43.87 -31.30
CA PRO A 308 62.74 44.57 -31.38
C PRO A 308 63.72 44.25 -30.24
N TYR A 309 63.29 43.55 -29.18
CA TYR A 309 64.08 43.29 -27.97
C TYR A 309 64.24 41.81 -27.60
N VAL A 310 63.70 40.89 -28.38
CA VAL A 310 64.24 39.52 -28.41
C VAL A 310 65.58 39.59 -29.13
N PRO A 311 66.70 39.23 -28.48
CA PRO A 311 67.97 39.20 -29.17
C PRO A 311 67.87 38.32 -30.41
N ILE A 312 68.13 38.91 -31.57
CA ILE A 312 68.42 38.22 -32.82
C ILE A 312 69.70 37.40 -32.59
N TYR A 313 69.54 36.22 -32.01
CA TYR A 313 70.51 35.16 -32.14
C TYR A 313 69.89 34.10 -33.04
N LEU A 314 70.42 34.04 -34.27
CA LEU A 314 70.33 32.94 -35.24
C LEU A 314 69.15 32.94 -36.21
N LYS A 315 69.05 34.00 -37.01
CA LYS A 315 68.67 34.00 -38.44
C LYS A 315 69.19 35.34 -38.97
N PHE A 316 70.38 35.43 -39.56
CA PHE A 316 70.63 35.14 -40.96
C PHE A 316 72.17 35.26 -41.16
N ASN A 317 72.88 34.11 -41.10
CA ASN A 317 74.26 33.87 -41.57
C ASN A 317 74.81 32.50 -41.10
N ALA A 318 74.08 31.76 -40.24
CA ALA A 318 74.56 30.50 -39.66
C ALA A 318 74.19 29.21 -40.42
N LYS A 319 73.47 29.27 -41.54
CA LYS A 319 73.09 28.06 -42.31
C LYS A 319 74.30 27.37 -42.97
N ASN A 320 75.44 28.06 -43.08
CA ASN A 320 76.66 27.55 -43.71
C ASN A 320 77.78 27.22 -42.70
N SER A 321 77.46 26.62 -41.54
CA SER A 321 78.48 26.14 -40.59
C SER A 321 78.18 24.74 -40.07
N ALA A 322 79.20 23.89 -39.96
CA ALA A 322 79.09 22.56 -39.36
C ALA A 322 78.69 22.65 -37.89
N LYS A 323 79.15 23.68 -37.16
CA LYS A 323 78.81 23.92 -35.74
C LYS A 323 77.31 24.14 -35.55
N TYR A 324 76.68 24.93 -36.43
CA TYR A 324 75.24 25.14 -36.40
C TYR A 324 74.46 23.85 -36.73
N ARG A 325 74.93 23.07 -37.71
CA ARG A 325 74.29 21.79 -38.07
C ARG A 325 74.34 20.79 -36.91
N ILE A 326 75.45 20.71 -36.18
CA ILE A 326 75.57 19.85 -34.98
C ILE A 326 74.69 20.36 -33.83
N LYS A 327 74.60 21.68 -33.61
CA LYS A 327 73.71 22.25 -32.58
C LYS A 327 72.22 22.08 -32.90
N ASN A 328 71.87 21.93 -34.18
CA ASN A 328 70.51 21.61 -34.62
C ASN A 328 70.18 20.11 -34.62
N HIS A 329 71.14 19.25 -34.29
CA HIS A 329 70.88 17.83 -34.12
C HIS A 329 69.89 17.61 -32.98
N LEU A 330 68.98 16.64 -33.15
CA LEU A 330 67.95 16.33 -32.16
C LEU A 330 68.54 16.13 -30.76
N SER A 331 69.66 15.41 -30.66
CA SER A 331 70.37 15.20 -29.40
C SER A 331 70.78 16.52 -28.72
N TYR A 332 71.30 17.48 -29.47
CA TYR A 332 71.72 18.76 -28.90
C TYR A 332 70.52 19.57 -28.40
N LYS A 333 69.41 19.59 -29.16
CA LYS A 333 68.16 20.26 -28.78
C LYS A 333 67.58 19.65 -27.49
N LEU A 334 67.51 18.32 -27.44
CA LEU A 334 66.95 17.60 -26.28
C LEU A 334 67.81 17.79 -25.02
N GLY A 335 69.13 17.58 -25.09
CA GLY A 335 69.97 17.75 -23.90
C GLY A 335 70.09 19.21 -23.45
N SER A 336 70.02 20.19 -24.35
CA SER A 336 69.92 21.60 -23.96
C SER A 336 68.64 21.89 -23.19
N ALA A 337 67.51 21.31 -23.62
CA ALA A 337 66.25 21.41 -22.91
C ALA A 337 66.29 20.69 -21.55
N MET A 338 66.93 19.53 -21.45
CA MET A 338 67.12 18.83 -20.17
C MET A 338 67.88 19.72 -19.17
N ILE A 339 68.97 20.37 -19.59
CA ILE A 339 69.75 21.28 -18.73
C ILE A 339 68.94 22.52 -18.33
N ALA A 340 68.16 23.10 -19.25
CA ALA A 340 67.35 24.28 -18.95
C ALA A 340 66.23 23.97 -17.96
N ASN A 341 65.67 22.76 -18.03
CA ASN A 341 64.55 22.33 -17.21
C ASN A 341 64.96 21.70 -15.87
N SER A 342 66.21 21.27 -15.71
CA SER A 342 66.69 20.67 -14.45
C SER A 342 66.94 21.67 -13.32
N LYS A 343 66.75 22.98 -13.55
CA LYS A 343 67.05 24.05 -12.58
C LYS A 343 65.93 24.34 -11.57
N SER A 344 64.74 23.76 -11.72
CA SER A 344 63.63 23.97 -10.77
C SER A 344 62.69 22.76 -10.72
N ILE A 345 61.95 22.63 -9.61
CA ILE A 345 60.97 21.54 -9.39
C ILE A 345 59.88 21.59 -10.48
N TRP A 346 59.34 22.78 -10.76
CA TRP A 346 58.39 22.99 -11.87
C TRP A 346 59.01 22.70 -13.24
N GLY A 347 60.32 22.92 -13.39
CA GLY A 347 61.11 22.54 -14.56
C GLY A 347 61.12 21.02 -14.81
N TYR A 348 61.25 20.21 -13.76
CA TYR A 348 61.15 18.75 -13.87
C TYR A 348 59.75 18.29 -14.26
N ILE A 349 58.69 18.88 -13.67
CA ILE A 349 57.29 18.53 -14.00
C ILE A 349 56.98 18.83 -15.47
N ARG A 350 57.46 19.94 -16.03
CA ARG A 350 57.25 20.30 -17.44
C ARG A 350 58.17 19.57 -18.43
N MET A 351 59.27 18.96 -17.94
CA MET A 351 60.32 18.39 -18.79
C MET A 351 59.81 17.31 -19.78
N PRO A 352 58.93 16.36 -19.40
CA PRO A 352 58.40 15.37 -20.33
C PRO A 352 57.67 16.00 -21.53
N TYR A 353 56.86 17.04 -21.29
CA TYR A 353 56.14 17.76 -22.33
C TYR A 353 57.07 18.52 -23.28
N VAL A 354 58.06 19.22 -22.73
CA VAL A 354 59.06 19.96 -23.52
C VAL A 354 59.87 19.02 -24.42
N LEU A 355 60.30 17.86 -23.89
CA LEU A 355 61.05 16.88 -24.68
C LEU A 355 60.20 16.24 -25.79
N SER A 356 58.92 15.97 -25.52
CA SER A 356 57.97 15.50 -26.55
C SER A 356 57.79 16.55 -27.65
N TYR A 357 57.53 17.81 -27.28
CA TYR A 357 57.35 18.91 -28.21
C TYR A 357 58.57 19.12 -29.12
N ILE A 358 59.79 19.12 -28.55
CA ILE A 358 61.03 19.26 -29.33
C ILE A 358 61.18 18.14 -30.36
N LYS A 359 60.86 16.89 -29.98
CA LYS A 359 60.93 15.74 -30.89
C LYS A 359 59.94 15.88 -32.04
N ASP A 360 58.70 16.27 -31.75
CA ASP A 360 57.64 16.44 -32.76
C ASP A 360 57.94 17.60 -33.70
N MET A 361 58.38 18.75 -33.17
CA MET A 361 58.81 19.89 -33.97
C MET A 361 60.01 19.55 -34.86
N HIS A 362 61.01 18.85 -34.33
CA HIS A 362 62.15 18.43 -35.13
C HIS A 362 61.74 17.47 -36.26
N LYS A 363 60.79 16.55 -36.01
CA LYS A 363 60.24 15.69 -37.06
C LYS A 363 59.56 16.51 -38.16
N LYS A 364 58.74 17.52 -37.79
CA LYS A 364 58.10 18.44 -38.75
C LYS A 364 59.13 19.23 -39.56
N GLU A 365 60.19 19.75 -38.92
CA GLU A 365 61.29 20.44 -39.58
C GLU A 365 61.97 19.55 -40.64
N GLN A 366 62.22 18.28 -40.32
CA GLN A 366 62.84 17.32 -41.25
C GLN A 366 61.93 16.98 -42.43
N ILE A 367 60.62 16.80 -42.20
CA ILE A 367 59.64 16.56 -43.27
C ILE A 367 59.60 17.76 -44.22
N ALA A 368 59.45 18.97 -43.69
CA ALA A 368 59.42 20.20 -44.48
C ALA A 368 60.74 20.45 -45.24
N TYR A 369 61.88 20.07 -44.67
CA TYR A 369 63.17 20.14 -45.36
C TYR A 369 63.26 19.14 -46.53
N ASN A 370 62.82 17.90 -46.32
CA ASN A 370 62.80 16.88 -47.36
C ASN A 370 61.85 17.25 -48.51
N GLU A 371 60.68 17.82 -48.22
CA GLU A 371 59.77 18.35 -49.24
C GLU A 371 60.42 19.47 -50.06
N LYS A 372 61.17 20.37 -49.43
CA LYS A 372 61.91 21.44 -50.13
C LYS A 372 63.01 20.90 -51.03
N ILE A 373 63.76 19.87 -50.61
CA ILE A 373 64.77 19.23 -51.47
C ILE A 373 64.12 18.45 -52.63
N LYS A 374 62.98 17.80 -52.40
CA LYS A 374 62.22 17.13 -53.47
C LYS A 374 61.74 18.13 -54.53
N ALA A 375 61.27 19.31 -54.11
CA ALA A 375 60.82 20.37 -55.00
C ALA A 375 62.00 21.08 -55.70
N ASN A 376 63.16 21.19 -55.06
CA ASN A 376 64.36 21.78 -55.63
C ASN A 376 65.64 21.08 -55.12
N PRO A 377 66.22 20.14 -55.90
CA PRO A 377 67.41 19.38 -55.50
C PRO A 377 68.64 20.22 -55.14
N SER A 378 68.75 21.44 -55.68
CA SER A 378 69.89 22.36 -55.39
C SER A 378 69.92 22.84 -53.94
N LEU A 379 68.84 22.68 -53.17
CA LEU A 379 68.74 23.05 -51.76
C LEU A 379 69.30 21.99 -50.80
N LYS A 380 69.81 20.86 -51.32
CA LYS A 380 70.44 19.81 -50.52
C LYS A 380 71.73 20.35 -49.91
N LEU A 381 71.84 20.27 -48.58
CA LEU A 381 73.02 20.72 -47.87
C LEU A 381 74.21 19.79 -48.20
N PRO A 382 75.42 20.32 -48.40
CA PRO A 382 76.59 19.49 -48.66
C PRO A 382 76.95 18.63 -47.44
N PRO A 383 77.83 17.62 -47.58
CA PRO A 383 78.30 16.79 -46.46
C PRO A 383 78.84 17.62 -45.29
N LEU A 384 78.76 17.13 -44.06
CA LEU A 384 79.14 17.92 -42.88
C LEU A 384 80.65 18.25 -42.88
N GLU A 385 81.43 17.37 -43.48
CA GLU A 385 82.89 17.41 -43.65
C GLU A 385 83.33 18.53 -44.61
N SER A 386 82.46 18.97 -45.52
CA SER A 386 82.80 19.98 -46.53
C SER A 386 82.76 21.41 -45.99
N TYR A 387 82.43 21.60 -44.71
CA TYR A 387 82.33 22.91 -44.09
C TYR A 387 83.68 23.31 -43.48
N PRO A 388 84.13 24.55 -43.65
CA PRO A 388 85.44 25.01 -43.15
C PRO A 388 85.61 24.83 -41.63
N ASP A 389 84.53 24.92 -40.85
CA ASP A 389 84.52 24.79 -39.39
C ASP A 389 84.30 23.36 -38.88
N TYR A 390 84.32 22.34 -39.75
CA TYR A 390 84.01 20.95 -39.38
C TYR A 390 84.85 20.42 -38.20
N LYS A 391 86.18 20.64 -38.22
CA LYS A 391 87.09 20.19 -37.15
C LYS A 391 86.75 20.83 -35.80
N GLU A 392 86.33 22.10 -35.79
CA GLU A 392 85.90 22.78 -34.57
C GLU A 392 84.51 22.30 -34.13
N ALA A 393 83.61 22.09 -35.10
CA ALA A 393 82.25 21.63 -34.88
C ALA A 393 82.21 20.24 -34.21
N LEU A 394 83.16 19.35 -34.51
CA LEU A 394 83.27 18.03 -33.86
C LEU A 394 83.40 18.14 -32.33
N LYS A 395 84.02 19.21 -31.81
CA LYS A 395 84.10 19.45 -30.36
C LYS A 395 82.71 19.62 -29.73
N CYS A 396 81.70 20.07 -30.49
CA CYS A 396 80.32 20.20 -30.00
C CYS A 396 79.66 18.86 -29.69
N LYS A 397 80.13 17.73 -30.25
CA LYS A 397 79.65 16.40 -29.88
C LYS A 397 80.10 15.98 -28.47
N ASN A 398 81.16 16.60 -27.95
CA ASN A 398 81.62 16.40 -26.57
C ASN A 398 80.89 17.31 -25.57
N HIS A 399 80.03 18.24 -26.02
CA HIS A 399 79.28 19.09 -25.12
C HIS A 399 78.30 18.28 -24.27
N LEU A 400 78.08 18.75 -23.04
CA LEU A 400 77.13 18.16 -22.11
C LEU A 400 75.73 18.02 -22.74
N SER A 401 75.25 19.05 -23.44
CA SER A 401 73.96 19.00 -24.15
C SER A 401 73.88 17.89 -25.17
N TYR A 402 74.96 17.63 -25.92
CA TYR A 402 74.95 16.58 -26.94
C TYR A 402 74.99 15.19 -26.31
N LYS A 403 75.85 14.98 -25.30
CA LYS A 403 75.95 13.72 -24.54
C LYS A 403 74.64 13.36 -23.85
N LEU A 404 74.02 14.31 -23.13
CA LEU A 404 72.75 14.09 -22.42
C LEU A 404 71.60 13.72 -23.37
N GLY A 405 71.46 14.44 -24.49
CA GLY A 405 70.40 14.12 -25.44
C GLY A 405 70.63 12.81 -26.20
N ASN A 406 71.88 12.42 -26.45
CA ASN A 406 72.20 11.09 -26.98
C ASN A 406 71.81 9.98 -25.99
N ALA A 407 72.17 10.13 -24.72
CA ALA A 407 71.77 9.20 -23.67
C ALA A 407 70.23 9.11 -23.59
N PHE A 408 69.53 10.24 -23.63
CA PHE A 408 68.07 10.27 -23.64
C PHE A 408 67.46 9.54 -24.85
N LEU A 409 67.97 9.76 -26.06
CA LEU A 409 67.48 9.07 -27.26
C LEU A 409 67.71 7.56 -27.18
N LYS A 410 68.87 7.13 -26.66
CA LYS A 410 69.17 5.70 -26.43
C LYS A 410 68.19 5.11 -25.40
N ALA A 411 68.01 5.77 -24.27
CA ALA A 411 67.05 5.39 -23.24
C ALA A 411 65.62 5.27 -23.77
N HIS A 412 65.20 6.25 -24.59
CA HIS A 412 63.86 6.27 -25.17
C HIS A 412 63.62 5.11 -26.15
N LYS A 413 64.66 4.68 -26.90
CA LYS A 413 64.60 3.48 -27.76
C LYS A 413 64.33 2.20 -26.95
N TYR A 414 64.89 2.11 -25.75
CA TYR A 414 64.74 0.95 -24.84
C TYR A 414 63.76 1.24 -23.68
N ARG A 415 62.79 2.14 -23.87
CA ARG A 415 61.90 2.60 -22.79
C ARG A 415 61.13 1.48 -22.08
N PHE A 416 60.78 0.42 -22.79
CA PHE A 416 60.07 -0.76 -22.27
C PHE A 416 61.01 -1.85 -21.70
N LEU A 417 62.33 -1.67 -21.84
CA LEU A 417 63.38 -2.55 -21.33
C LEU A 417 64.19 -1.83 -20.22
N GLY A 418 63.54 -0.95 -19.45
CA GLY A 418 64.18 -0.21 -18.36
C GLY A 418 65.10 0.94 -18.80
N GLY A 419 65.05 1.37 -20.07
CA GLY A 419 65.96 2.37 -20.62
C GLY A 419 65.98 3.71 -19.88
N TYR A 420 64.87 4.13 -19.26
CA TYR A 420 64.83 5.35 -18.44
C TYR A 420 65.46 5.19 -17.05
N ILE A 421 65.47 3.98 -16.50
CA ILE A 421 66.21 3.69 -15.26
C ILE A 421 67.71 3.76 -15.57
N TRP A 422 68.14 3.15 -16.68
CA TRP A 422 69.51 3.26 -17.18
C TRP A 422 69.91 4.73 -17.42
N LEU A 423 69.01 5.55 -17.96
CA LEU A 423 69.27 6.98 -18.20
C LEU A 423 69.68 7.74 -16.94
N LEU A 424 69.08 7.44 -15.78
CA LEU A 424 69.42 8.11 -14.53
C LEU A 424 70.87 7.84 -14.11
N PHE A 425 71.34 6.59 -14.26
CA PHE A 425 72.72 6.22 -14.00
C PHE A 425 73.68 6.85 -15.03
N GLU A 426 73.29 6.85 -16.30
CA GLU A 426 74.10 7.42 -17.39
C GLU A 426 74.26 8.94 -17.25
N ILE A 427 73.20 9.66 -16.88
CA ILE A 427 73.27 11.11 -16.60
C ILE A 427 74.26 11.38 -15.46
N ARG A 428 74.23 10.57 -14.39
CA ARG A 428 75.17 10.70 -13.27
C ARG A 428 76.62 10.49 -13.72
N ASN A 429 76.88 9.51 -14.59
CA ASN A 429 78.21 9.25 -15.14
C ASN A 429 78.69 10.40 -16.04
N ILE A 430 77.84 10.87 -16.96
CA ILE A 430 78.14 11.99 -17.87
C ILE A 430 78.46 13.28 -17.09
N ILE A 431 77.74 13.54 -15.99
CA ILE A 431 78.00 14.71 -15.13
C ILE A 431 79.31 14.54 -14.35
N LYS A 432 79.59 13.35 -13.81
CA LYS A 432 80.86 13.05 -13.12
C LYS A 432 82.07 13.22 -14.03
N GLU A 433 82.02 12.69 -15.26
CA GLU A 433 83.09 12.83 -16.26
C GLU A 433 83.42 14.30 -16.59
N LYS A 434 82.42 15.19 -16.53
CA LYS A 434 82.60 16.62 -16.76
C LYS A 434 83.26 17.34 -15.57
N ASN A 435 83.06 16.84 -14.36
CA ASN A 435 83.57 17.46 -13.13
C ASN A 435 84.99 16.99 -12.74
N VAL A 436 85.55 15.99 -13.44
CA VAL A 436 86.88 15.40 -13.22
C VAL A 436 87.91 15.88 -14.28
N LYS A 437 87.49 16.77 -15.19
CA LYS A 437 88.34 17.50 -16.15
C LYS A 437 88.13 18.98 -15.96
#